data_AF-A0A379F1N8-F1
#
_entry.id   AF-A0A379F1N8-F1
#
_cell.length_a   1.000
_cell.length_b   1.000
_cell.length_c   1.000
_cell.angle_alpha   90.00
_cell.angle_beta   90.00
_cell.angle_gamma   90.00
#
_symmetry.space_group_name_H-M   'P 1'
#
loop_
_entity.id
_entity.type
_entity.pdbx_description
1 polymer ?
#
loop_
_entity_poly.entity_id
_entity_poly.type
_entity_poly.pdbx_seq_one_letter_code
_entity_poly.pdbx_strand_id
1 'polypeptide(L)'
;MAEQKKTEIRYLTAPSIDTKKKKYCRFKKSGIKYIDYKDGEFLKKFLNEQGKILPRRITGTSLKYQRRVAQAVKRARQIALLPYVTDLMK
;
A
#
# COMPACT_ATOMS: atom_id res chain seq x y z
N MET A 1 16.74 -24.61 49.54
CA MET A 1 16.67 -23.22 49.02
C MET A 1 17.62 -23.11 47.83
N ALA A 2 17.13 -23.29 46.60
CA ALA A 2 17.95 -23.18 45.39
C ALA A 2 17.56 -21.93 44.62
N GLU A 3 18.46 -20.94 44.62
CA GLU A 3 18.26 -19.62 44.04
C GLU A 3 18.54 -19.67 42.53
N GLN A 4 17.49 -19.52 41.73
CA GLN A 4 17.57 -19.48 40.27
C GLN A 4 18.16 -18.14 39.82
N LYS A 5 19.46 -18.12 39.53
CA LYS A 5 20.13 -16.96 38.90
C LYS A 5 19.54 -16.72 37.50
N LYS A 6 18.68 -15.70 37.40
CA LYS A 6 18.24 -15.14 36.11
C LYS A 6 19.44 -14.49 35.43
N THR A 7 19.94 -15.10 34.36
CA THR A 7 20.92 -14.48 33.48
C THR A 7 20.27 -13.28 32.78
N GLU A 8 20.58 -12.08 33.26
CA GLU A 8 20.21 -10.83 32.60
C GLU A 8 20.96 -10.73 31.27
N ILE A 9 20.29 -10.99 30.16
CA ILE A 9 20.85 -10.73 28.82
C ILE A 9 20.96 -9.21 28.67
N ARG A 10 22.18 -8.68 28.78
CA ARG A 10 22.49 -7.26 28.54
C ARG A 10 22.92 -7.09 27.08
N TYR A 11 22.05 -6.52 26.26
CA TYR A 11 22.41 -6.14 24.89
C TYR A 11 23.31 -4.88 24.91
N LEU A 12 24.49 -4.92 24.26
CA LEU A 12 25.42 -3.78 24.19
C LEU A 12 24.82 -2.55 23.49
N THR A 13 23.85 -2.76 22.61
CA THR A 13 23.08 -1.73 21.94
C THR A 13 21.61 -2.10 22.02
N ALA A 14 20.75 -1.12 22.31
CA ALA A 14 19.31 -1.35 22.29
C ALA A 14 18.90 -1.80 20.87
N PRO A 15 18.18 -2.92 20.70
CA PRO A 15 17.64 -3.26 19.39
C PRO A 15 16.70 -2.14 18.97
N SER A 16 16.98 -1.49 17.84
CA SER A 16 16.10 -0.46 17.27
C SER A 16 14.82 -1.15 16.78
N ILE A 17 13.81 -1.20 17.63
CA ILE A 17 12.49 -1.71 17.26
C ILE A 17 11.85 -0.67 16.34
N ASP A 18 11.98 -0.88 15.02
CA ASP A 18 11.35 -0.03 14.01
C ASP A 18 9.82 -0.18 14.10
N THR A 19 9.19 0.68 14.90
CA THR A 19 7.74 0.76 15.00
C THR A 19 7.16 1.39 13.73
N LYS A 20 6.97 0.57 12.69
CA LYS A 20 6.30 1.03 11.45
C LYS A 20 4.87 1.46 11.76
N LYS A 21 4.59 2.76 11.64
CA LYS A 21 3.24 3.33 11.80
C LYS A 21 2.25 2.59 10.89
N LYS A 22 1.11 2.16 11.45
CA LYS A 22 0.04 1.50 10.69
C LYS A 22 -0.52 2.49 9.67
N LYS A 23 -0.42 2.14 8.38
CA LYS A 23 -1.00 2.94 7.29
C LYS A 23 -2.53 2.85 7.34
N TYR A 24 -3.20 3.99 7.16
CA TYR A 24 -4.66 4.07 7.12
C TYR A 24 -5.18 4.08 5.68
N CYS A 25 -6.43 3.65 5.50
CA CYS A 25 -7.07 3.66 4.19
C CYS A 25 -7.53 5.07 3.80
N ARG A 26 -6.91 5.67 2.78
CA ARG A 26 -7.28 6.99 2.24
C ARG A 26 -8.78 7.09 1.92
N PHE A 27 -9.32 6.11 1.18
CA PHE A 27 -10.73 6.09 0.76
C PHE A 27 -11.74 6.13 1.90
N LYS A 28 -11.45 5.46 3.03
CA LYS A 28 -12.33 5.49 4.20
C LYS A 28 -12.30 6.86 4.86
N LYS A 29 -11.09 7.42 5.02
CA LYS A 29 -10.91 8.75 5.64
C LYS A 29 -11.57 9.86 4.80
N SER A 30 -11.48 9.77 3.49
CA SER A 30 -12.05 10.77 2.57
C SER A 30 -13.52 10.53 2.22
N GLY A 31 -14.17 9.49 2.77
CA GLY A 31 -15.57 9.19 2.47
C GLY A 31 -15.87 8.78 1.02
N ILE A 32 -14.85 8.41 0.24
CA ILE A 32 -15.02 8.11 -1.20
C ILE A 32 -15.66 6.73 -1.35
N LYS A 33 -16.93 6.73 -1.78
CA LYS A 33 -17.71 5.49 -2.00
C LYS A 33 -17.51 4.88 -3.37
N TYR A 34 -17.06 5.61 -4.39
CA TYR A 34 -16.88 5.09 -5.75
C TYR A 34 -15.51 5.49 -6.31
N ILE A 35 -14.91 4.59 -7.09
CA ILE A 35 -13.62 4.81 -7.74
C ILE A 35 -13.91 4.71 -9.24
N ASP A 36 -13.90 5.85 -9.92
CA ASP A 36 -14.12 5.91 -11.35
C ASP A 36 -12.86 5.44 -12.10
N TYR A 37 -13.07 4.81 -13.25
CA TYR A 37 -11.99 4.40 -14.16
C TYR A 37 -11.65 5.49 -15.18
N LYS A 38 -12.52 6.48 -15.35
CA LYS A 38 -12.30 7.62 -16.26
C LYS A 38 -11.20 8.57 -15.77
N ASP A 39 -11.00 8.62 -14.44
CA ASP A 39 -10.01 9.50 -13.81
C ASP A 39 -8.60 8.87 -13.83
N GLY A 40 -7.94 8.90 -15.00
CA GLY A 40 -6.59 8.34 -15.18
C GLY A 40 -5.55 8.92 -14.22
N GLU A 41 -5.58 10.22 -13.98
CA GLU A 41 -4.64 10.92 -13.08
C GLU A 41 -4.79 10.48 -11.61
N PHE A 42 -6.01 10.20 -11.18
CA PHE A 42 -6.27 9.65 -9.85
C PHE A 42 -5.74 8.23 -9.72
N LEU A 43 -5.96 7.40 -10.73
CA LEU A 43 -5.53 6.01 -10.77
C LEU A 43 -4.00 5.86 -10.89
N LYS A 44 -3.32 6.81 -11.54
CA LYS A 44 -1.84 6.87 -11.65
C LYS A 44 -1.16 6.81 -10.28
N LYS A 45 -1.77 7.39 -9.24
CA LYS A 45 -1.27 7.35 -7.83
C LYS A 45 -1.21 5.95 -7.22
N PHE A 46 -1.89 4.97 -7.82
CA PHE A 46 -1.90 3.56 -7.38
C PHE A 46 -1.06 2.65 -8.28
N LEU A 47 -0.37 3.21 -9.25
CA LEU A 47 0.54 2.50 -10.14
C LEU A 47 1.99 2.75 -9.75
N ASN A 48 2.85 1.83 -10.18
CA ASN A 48 4.29 2.00 -10.18
C ASN A 48 4.73 2.70 -11.48
N GLU A 49 6.00 3.08 -11.57
CA GLU A 49 6.62 3.63 -12.79
C GLU A 49 6.49 2.68 -13.99
N GLN A 50 6.44 1.37 -13.71
CA GLN A 50 6.23 0.34 -14.72
C GLN A 50 4.76 0.15 -15.15
N GLY A 51 3.85 0.99 -14.65
CA GLY A 51 2.42 0.83 -14.84
C GLY A 51 1.80 -0.32 -14.04
N LYS A 52 2.56 -1.07 -13.22
CA LYS A 52 2.06 -2.17 -12.35
C LYS A 52 1.24 -1.63 -11.16
N ILE A 53 0.20 -2.36 -10.75
CA ILE A 53 -0.64 -1.96 -9.60
C ILE A 53 0.14 -2.10 -8.30
N LEU A 54 0.19 -1.04 -7.49
CA LEU A 54 0.85 -1.08 -6.19
C LEU A 54 0.10 -1.97 -5.19
N PRO A 55 0.83 -2.80 -4.41
CA PRO A 55 0.23 -3.65 -3.40
C PRO A 55 -0.29 -2.83 -2.22
N ARG A 56 -1.36 -3.35 -1.59
CA ARG A 56 -2.02 -2.76 -0.42
C ARG A 56 -1.05 -2.36 0.71
N ARG A 57 0.02 -3.14 0.93
CA ARG A 57 1.02 -2.87 1.98
C ARG A 57 1.71 -1.50 1.82
N ILE A 58 1.82 -1.02 0.57
CA ILE A 58 2.45 0.25 0.26
C ILE A 58 1.40 1.37 0.35
N THR A 59 0.22 1.17 -0.24
CA THR A 59 -0.83 2.20 -0.35
C THR A 59 -1.69 2.36 0.90
N GLY A 60 -1.74 1.37 1.79
CA GLY A 60 -2.53 1.41 3.03
C GLY A 60 -4.05 1.27 2.83
N THR A 61 -4.50 0.94 1.61
CA THR A 61 -5.93 0.80 1.27
C THR A 61 -6.58 -0.38 2.02
N SER A 62 -7.91 -0.39 2.15
CA SER A 62 -8.61 -1.58 2.65
C SER A 62 -8.71 -2.63 1.55
N LEU A 63 -8.92 -3.90 1.90
CA LEU A 63 -9.09 -4.99 0.92
C LEU A 63 -10.24 -4.70 -0.06
N LYS A 64 -11.38 -4.20 0.45
CA LYS A 64 -12.54 -3.83 -0.37
C LYS A 64 -12.20 -2.77 -1.40
N TYR A 65 -11.51 -1.70 -0.98
CA TYR A 65 -11.13 -0.63 -1.92
C TYR A 65 -10.01 -1.07 -2.86
N GLN A 66 -9.06 -1.88 -2.42
CA GLN A 66 -8.00 -2.39 -3.30
C GLN A 66 -8.57 -3.22 -4.46
N ARG A 67 -9.58 -4.08 -4.22
CA ARG A 67 -10.27 -4.83 -5.29
C ARG A 67 -10.93 -3.90 -6.30
N ARG A 68 -11.55 -2.82 -5.83
CA ARG A 68 -12.23 -1.82 -6.68
C ARG A 68 -11.25 -0.98 -7.49
N VAL A 69 -10.13 -0.55 -6.87
CA VAL A 69 -9.04 0.12 -7.59
C VAL A 69 -8.50 -0.79 -8.69
N ALA A 70 -8.25 -2.08 -8.38
CA ALA A 70 -7.75 -3.02 -9.39
C ALA A 70 -8.73 -3.20 -10.55
N GLN A 71 -10.03 -3.27 -10.29
CA GLN A 71 -11.05 -3.29 -11.35
C GLN A 71 -11.06 -2.00 -12.17
N ALA A 72 -11.03 -0.84 -11.51
CA ALA A 72 -11.00 0.46 -12.18
C ALA A 72 -9.77 0.61 -13.08
N VAL A 73 -8.57 0.25 -12.59
CA VAL A 73 -7.33 0.25 -13.38
C VAL A 73 -7.45 -0.67 -14.59
N LYS A 74 -7.99 -1.89 -14.43
CA LYS A 74 -8.16 -2.82 -15.55
C LYS A 74 -9.10 -2.27 -16.63
N ARG A 75 -10.21 -1.63 -16.24
CA ARG A 75 -11.12 -0.97 -17.19
C ARG A 75 -10.46 0.23 -17.87
N ALA A 76 -9.75 1.06 -17.11
CA ALA A 76 -9.02 2.21 -17.65
C ALA A 76 -7.98 1.78 -18.70
N ARG A 77 -7.33 0.63 -18.49
CA ARG A 77 -6.40 0.06 -19.49
C ARG A 77 -7.09 -0.42 -20.76
N GLN A 78 -8.28 -1.02 -20.65
CA GLN A 78 -9.06 -1.44 -21.82
C GLN A 78 -9.49 -0.27 -22.71
N ILE A 79 -9.72 0.89 -22.12
CA ILE A 79 -10.12 2.13 -22.82
C ILE A 79 -8.89 2.99 -23.17
N ALA A 80 -7.67 2.45 -23.03
CA ALA A 80 -6.40 3.14 -23.31
C ALA A 80 -6.14 4.42 -22.49
N LEU A 81 -6.83 4.64 -21.37
CA LEU A 81 -6.53 5.73 -20.44
C LEU A 81 -5.25 5.49 -19.64
N LEU A 82 -4.93 4.22 -19.39
CA LEU A 82 -3.70 3.80 -18.71
C LEU A 82 -2.99 2.74 -19.56
N PRO A 83 -1.66 2.82 -19.68
CA PRO A 83 -0.87 1.81 -20.36
C PRO A 83 -0.72 0.52 -19.55
N TYR A 84 -0.45 -0.59 -20.24
CA TYR A 84 -0.15 -1.88 -19.62
C TYR A 84 1.31 -1.99 -19.16
N VAL A 85 2.23 -1.46 -19.95
CA VAL A 85 3.68 -1.46 -19.74
C VAL A 85 4.20 -0.08 -20.07
N THR A 86 5.02 0.46 -19.18
CA THR A 86 5.75 1.73 -19.34
C THR A 86 7.05 1.64 -18.58
N ASP A 87 7.98 2.55 -18.86
CA ASP A 87 9.18 2.72 -18.02
C ASP A 87 9.18 4.07 -17.28
N LEU A 88 8.36 5.04 -17.69
CA LEU A 88 8.31 6.40 -17.11
C LEU A 88 6.90 6.88 -16.77
N MET A 89 6.19 6.21 -15.85
CA MET A 89 4.87 6.66 -15.38
C MET A 89 4.88 7.64 -14.20
N LYS A 90 5.91 8.46 -14.02
CA LYS A 90 5.95 9.45 -12.93
C LYS A 90 6.45 10.79 -13.40
#